data_AF-A0A7K2XAN1-F1
#
_entry.id   AF-A0A7K2XAN1-F1
#
_cell.length_a   1.000
_cell.length_b   1.000
_cell.length_c   1.000
_cell.angle_alpha   90.00
_cell.angle_beta   90.00
_cell.angle_gamma   90.00
#
_symmetry.space_group_name_H-M   'P 1'
#
loop_
_entity.id
_entity.type
_entity.pdbx_description
1 polymer ?
#
loop_
_entity_poly.entity_id
_entity_poly.type
_entity_poly.pdbx_seq_one_letter_code
_entity_poly.pdbx_strand_id
1 'polypeptide(L)'
;VALVDRSPRGSRLTDAGALVTDWARRIVEAAEAFDAGAQALRGRRDSRLRVAASMTIAEYLLPGWLIALRAERPDTAVSLQAGNSAAVAERLFAGDADVGFVEGLAMPDGLDGVVVARDRLAVVAAPSHPWARRRA
;
A
#
# COMPACT_ATOMS: atom_id res chain seq x y z
N VAL A 1 41.38 -17.06 -21.15
CA VAL A 1 41.95 -15.92 -21.90
C VAL A 1 42.31 -14.84 -20.89
N ALA A 2 43.53 -14.30 -20.92
CA ALA A 2 43.91 -13.20 -20.04
C ALA A 2 43.29 -11.89 -20.54
N LEU A 3 42.58 -11.18 -19.65
CA LEU A 3 41.89 -9.92 -19.97
C LEU A 3 42.68 -8.69 -19.52
N VAL A 4 43.63 -8.87 -18.61
CA VAL A 4 44.38 -7.79 -17.98
C VAL A 4 45.84 -8.20 -17.87
N ASP A 5 46.73 -7.33 -18.32
CA ASP A 5 48.16 -7.39 -18.05
C ASP A 5 48.48 -6.50 -16.84
N ARG A 6 49.18 -7.07 -15.86
CA ARG A 6 49.59 -6.37 -14.64
C ARG A 6 51.08 -6.09 -14.66
N SER A 7 51.45 -4.88 -14.28
CA SER A 7 52.84 -4.43 -14.16
C SER A 7 53.04 -3.59 -12.89
N PRO A 8 54.30 -3.33 -12.47
CA PRO A 8 54.59 -2.40 -11.38
C PRO A 8 54.06 -0.98 -11.61
N ARG A 9 53.72 -0.61 -12.85
CA ARG A 9 53.15 0.69 -13.21
C ARG A 9 51.61 0.68 -13.28
N GLY A 10 50.97 -0.43 -12.91
CA GLY A 10 49.52 -0.59 -12.95
C GLY A 10 49.05 -1.69 -13.90
N SER A 11 47.75 -1.71 -14.15
CA SER A 11 47.06 -2.72 -14.96
C SER A 11 46.56 -2.13 -16.27
N ARG A 12 46.65 -2.90 -17.35
CA ARG A 12 46.14 -2.53 -18.67
C ARG A 12 45.27 -3.67 -19.23
N LEU A 13 44.24 -3.33 -19.98
CA LEU A 13 43.46 -4.34 -20.70
C LEU A 13 44.33 -4.96 -21.80
N THR A 14 44.19 -6.26 -21.99
CA THR A 14 44.63 -6.93 -23.23
C THR A 14 43.65 -6.63 -24.35
N ASP A 15 43.96 -6.98 -25.60
CA ASP A 15 43.02 -6.83 -26.72
C ASP A 15 41.72 -7.61 -26.49
N ALA A 16 41.83 -8.82 -25.93
CA ALA A 16 40.68 -9.60 -25.50
C ALA A 16 39.93 -8.93 -24.34
N GLY A 17 40.65 -8.30 -23.41
CA GLY A 17 40.07 -7.49 -22.34
C GLY A 17 39.26 -6.30 -22.85
N ALA A 18 39.75 -5.61 -23.88
CA ALA A 18 39.05 -4.49 -24.50
C ALA A 18 37.72 -4.92 -25.14
N LEU A 19 37.72 -6.02 -25.90
CA LEU A 19 36.51 -6.60 -26.50
C LEU A 19 35.50 -7.05 -25.45
N VAL A 20 35.95 -7.80 -24.44
CA VAL A 20 35.07 -8.26 -23.36
C VAL A 20 34.50 -7.10 -22.57
N THR A 21 35.27 -6.03 -22.34
CA THR A 21 34.79 -4.83 -21.63
C THR A 21 33.69 -4.13 -22.43
N ASP A 22 33.77 -4.07 -23.75
CA ASP A 22 32.71 -3.46 -24.56
C ASP A 22 31.40 -4.26 -24.49
N TRP A 23 31.48 -5.58 -24.54
CA TRP A 23 30.32 -6.45 -24.36
C TRP A 23 29.74 -6.35 -22.95
N ALA A 24 30.59 -6.38 -21.92
CA ALA A 24 30.17 -6.29 -20.53
C ALA A 24 29.47 -4.96 -20.22
N ARG A 25 29.96 -3.85 -20.81
CA ARG A 25 29.34 -2.53 -20.62
C ARG A 25 27.86 -2.53 -21.04
N ARG A 26 27.54 -3.10 -22.20
CA ARG A 26 26.15 -3.19 -22.69
C ARG A 26 25.26 -4.02 -21.76
N ILE A 27 25.82 -5.07 -21.15
CA ILE A 27 25.10 -5.92 -20.19
C ILE A 27 24.81 -5.14 -18.90
N VAL A 28 25.80 -4.43 -18.38
CA VAL A 28 25.64 -3.59 -17.17
C VAL A 28 24.62 -2.48 -17.42
N GLU A 29 24.72 -1.76 -18.53
CA GLU A 29 23.75 -0.72 -18.92
C GLU A 29 22.33 -1.29 -19.03
N ALA A 30 22.17 -2.49 -19.61
CA ALA A 30 20.86 -3.15 -19.70
C ALA A 30 20.32 -3.55 -18.32
N ALA A 31 21.18 -4.03 -17.42
CA ALA A 31 20.79 -4.35 -16.04
C ALA A 31 20.37 -3.09 -15.26
N GLU A 32 21.11 -1.99 -15.38
CA GLU A 32 20.76 -0.70 -14.76
C GLU A 32 19.42 -0.16 -15.29
N ALA A 33 19.18 -0.25 -16.60
CA ALA A 33 17.92 0.15 -17.21
C ALA A 33 16.74 -0.72 -16.73
N PHE A 34 16.96 -2.02 -16.57
CA PHE A 34 15.97 -2.93 -16.01
C PHE A 34 15.62 -2.58 -14.56
N ASP A 35 16.62 -2.36 -13.71
CA ASP A 35 16.42 -1.98 -12.31
C ASP A 35 15.67 -0.65 -12.19
N ALA A 36 16.05 0.34 -13.00
CA ALA A 36 15.34 1.62 -13.07
C ALA A 36 13.86 1.45 -13.50
N GLY A 37 13.61 0.61 -14.51
CA GLY A 37 12.24 0.28 -14.95
C GLY A 37 11.43 -0.44 -13.88
N ALA A 38 12.02 -1.43 -13.21
CA ALA A 38 11.39 -2.14 -12.10
C ALA A 38 11.08 -1.20 -10.93
N GLN A 39 11.98 -0.27 -10.61
CA GLN A 39 11.78 0.71 -9.55
C GLN A 39 10.69 1.73 -9.93
N ALA A 40 10.62 2.17 -11.19
CA ALA A 40 9.54 3.03 -11.67
C ALA A 40 8.16 2.34 -11.61
N LEU A 41 8.10 1.03 -11.89
CA LEU A 41 6.90 0.22 -11.70
C LEU A 41 6.53 0.09 -10.21
N ARG A 42 7.52 -0.01 -9.30
CA ARG A 42 7.30 -0.01 -7.85
C ARG A 42 6.81 1.34 -7.33
N GLY A 43 7.40 2.46 -7.75
CA GLY A 43 6.92 3.80 -7.36
C GLY A 43 5.47 4.08 -7.80
N ARG A 44 5.04 3.49 -8.92
CA ARG A 44 3.63 3.49 -9.37
C ARG A 44 2.73 2.54 -8.58
N ARG A 45 3.30 1.55 -7.89
CA ARG A 45 2.60 0.62 -7.01
C ARG A 45 2.48 1.20 -5.59
N ASP A 46 3.53 1.87 -5.10
CA ASP A 46 3.56 2.58 -3.81
C ASP A 46 2.63 3.81 -3.78
N SER A 47 2.19 4.27 -4.94
CA SER A 47 1.17 5.33 -5.05
C SER A 47 -0.25 4.80 -4.97
N ARG A 48 -0.50 3.49 -4.80
CA ARG A 48 -1.86 2.95 -4.66
C ARG A 48 -2.10 2.30 -3.30
N LEU A 49 -2.82 2.99 -2.42
CA LEU A 49 -3.31 2.45 -1.15
C LEU A 49 -4.60 1.65 -1.38
N ARG A 50 -4.63 0.38 -1.00
CA ARG A 50 -5.82 -0.49 -1.07
C ARG A 50 -6.50 -0.51 0.29
N VAL A 51 -7.69 0.06 0.35
CA VAL A 51 -8.47 0.20 1.58
C VAL A 51 -9.68 -0.73 1.51
N ALA A 52 -9.90 -1.49 2.58
CA ALA A 52 -11.16 -2.18 2.81
C ALA A 52 -11.89 -1.51 3.99
N ALA A 53 -13.22 -1.41 3.94
CA ALA A 53 -13.97 -0.79 5.02
C ALA A 53 -15.35 -1.43 5.25
N SER A 54 -15.82 -1.42 6.51
CA SER A 54 -17.21 -1.72 6.85
C SER A 54 -18.15 -0.74 6.14
N MET A 55 -19.38 -1.15 5.85
CA MET A 55 -20.34 -0.32 5.09
C MET A 55 -20.55 1.06 5.72
N THR A 56 -20.78 1.14 7.04
CA THR A 56 -20.99 2.42 7.73
C THR A 56 -19.78 3.33 7.60
N ILE A 57 -18.57 2.82 7.81
CA ILE A 57 -17.36 3.64 7.69
C ILE A 57 -17.13 4.09 6.25
N ALA A 58 -17.34 3.19 5.29
CA ALA A 58 -17.20 3.48 3.86
C ALA A 58 -18.14 4.61 3.40
N GLU A 59 -19.34 4.67 3.96
CA GLU A 59 -20.37 5.64 3.59
C GLU A 59 -20.22 6.98 4.33
N TYR A 60 -19.94 6.96 5.64
CA TYR A 60 -20.00 8.16 6.47
C TYR A 60 -18.65 8.81 6.78
N LEU A 61 -17.56 8.02 6.89
CA LEU A 61 -16.27 8.53 7.36
C LEU A 61 -15.23 8.63 6.26
N LEU A 62 -15.12 7.60 5.41
CA LEU A 62 -14.09 7.56 4.37
C LEU A 62 -14.12 8.74 3.40
N PRO A 63 -15.28 9.25 2.93
CA PRO A 63 -15.27 10.39 2.02
C PRO A 63 -14.50 11.59 2.59
N GLY A 64 -14.68 11.90 3.88
CA GLY A 64 -13.96 12.98 4.56
C GLY A 64 -12.45 12.69 4.69
N TRP A 65 -12.08 11.47 5.07
CA TRP A 65 -10.67 11.08 5.21
C TRP A 65 -9.94 11.04 3.87
N LEU A 66 -10.60 10.62 2.78
CA LEU A 66 -10.01 10.60 1.44
C LEU A 66 -9.78 12.02 0.90
N ILE A 67 -10.67 12.97 1.23
CA ILE A 67 -10.46 14.39 0.90
C ILE A 67 -9.22 14.92 1.65
N ALA A 68 -9.11 14.65 2.95
CA ALA A 68 -7.97 15.07 3.76
C ALA A 68 -6.65 14.45 3.25
N LEU A 69 -6.64 13.14 2.97
CA LEU A 69 -5.48 12.44 2.42
C LEU A 69 -5.05 13.05 1.09
N ARG A 70 -5.98 13.38 0.19
CA ARG A 70 -5.65 13.99 -1.11
C ARG A 70 -5.04 15.39 -0.95
N ALA A 71 -5.40 16.14 0.08
CA ALA A 71 -4.81 17.43 0.37
C ALA A 71 -3.34 17.32 0.84
N GLU A 72 -3.03 16.29 1.64
CA GLU A 72 -1.68 16.08 2.17
C GLU A 72 -0.77 15.27 1.22
N ARG A 73 -1.34 14.33 0.47
CA ARG A 73 -0.66 13.36 -0.40
C ARG A 73 -1.41 13.24 -1.74
N PRO A 74 -1.32 14.24 -2.63
CA PRO A 74 -2.14 14.32 -3.85
C PRO A 74 -1.87 13.18 -4.86
N ASP A 75 -0.67 12.60 -4.83
CA ASP A 75 -0.25 11.53 -5.74
C ASP A 75 -0.64 10.12 -5.26
N THR A 76 -1.25 10.00 -4.07
CA THR A 76 -1.76 8.73 -3.56
C THR A 76 -3.11 8.40 -4.19
N ALA A 77 -3.11 7.47 -5.14
CA ALA A 77 -4.30 6.78 -5.60
C ALA A 77 -4.84 5.87 -4.48
N VAL A 78 -6.15 5.87 -4.28
CA VAL A 78 -6.79 4.97 -3.31
C VAL A 78 -7.79 4.10 -4.05
N SER A 79 -7.81 2.81 -3.73
CA SER A 79 -8.90 1.92 -4.11
C SER A 79 -9.63 1.42 -2.89
N LEU A 80 -10.93 1.68 -2.83
CA LEU A 80 -11.80 1.30 -1.73
C LEU A 80 -12.65 0.08 -2.10
N GLN A 81 -12.71 -0.89 -1.20
CA GLN A 81 -13.63 -2.02 -1.25
C GLN A 81 -14.50 -2.03 0.01
N ALA A 82 -15.79 -1.77 -0.15
CA ALA A 82 -16.75 -1.85 0.95
C ALA A 82 -17.19 -3.30 1.19
N GLY A 83 -17.37 -3.67 2.45
CA GLY A 83 -17.83 -5.00 2.88
C GLY A 83 -18.31 -4.97 4.31
N ASN A 84 -18.58 -6.14 4.90
CA ASN A 84 -18.72 -6.26 6.36
C ASN A 84 -17.33 -6.46 7.00
N SER A 85 -17.25 -6.40 8.34
CA SER A 85 -15.97 -6.53 9.06
C SER A 85 -15.25 -7.85 8.79
N ALA A 86 -15.99 -8.95 8.54
CA ALA A 86 -15.40 -10.24 8.19
C ALA A 86 -14.72 -10.20 6.81
N ALA A 87 -15.40 -9.65 5.80
CA ALA A 87 -14.85 -9.49 4.46
C ALA A 87 -13.64 -8.53 4.43
N VAL A 88 -13.60 -7.54 5.33
CA VAL A 88 -12.43 -6.67 5.50
C VAL A 88 -11.23 -7.49 6.01
N ALA A 89 -11.43 -8.30 7.05
CA ALA A 89 -10.37 -9.15 7.60
C ALA A 89 -9.86 -10.18 6.58
N GLU A 90 -10.75 -10.84 5.84
CA GLU A 90 -10.38 -11.79 4.79
C GLU A 90 -9.48 -11.14 3.72
N ARG A 91 -9.80 -9.92 3.29
CA ARG A 91 -8.99 -9.16 2.31
C ARG A 91 -7.62 -8.78 2.85
N LEU A 92 -7.51 -8.47 4.14
CA LEU A 92 -6.22 -8.20 4.78
C LEU A 92 -5.35 -9.47 4.84
N PHE A 93 -5.93 -10.60 5.28
CA PHE A 93 -5.20 -11.88 5.30
C PHE A 93 -4.78 -12.36 3.91
N ALA A 94 -5.60 -12.13 2.89
CA ALA A 94 -5.28 -12.45 1.50
C ALA A 94 -4.25 -11.49 0.87
N GLY A 95 -3.92 -10.38 1.54
CA GLY A 95 -3.04 -9.33 1.00
C GLY A 95 -3.69 -8.51 -0.12
N ASP A 96 -5.01 -8.55 -0.25
CA ASP A 96 -5.81 -7.79 -1.22
C ASP A 96 -6.08 -6.35 -0.78
N ALA A 97 -5.99 -6.07 0.52
CA ALA A 97 -6.03 -4.74 1.12
C ALA A 97 -4.75 -4.47 1.95
N ASP A 98 -4.36 -3.21 2.03
CA ASP A 98 -3.23 -2.74 2.85
C ASP A 98 -3.71 -2.27 4.24
N VAL A 99 -4.92 -1.70 4.31
CA VAL A 99 -5.55 -1.24 5.56
C VAL A 99 -7.05 -1.52 5.54
N GLY A 100 -7.57 -1.92 6.71
CA GLY A 100 -8.98 -2.19 6.94
C GLY A 100 -9.57 -1.27 7.99
N PHE A 101 -10.78 -0.74 7.74
CA PHE A 101 -11.55 -0.02 8.76
C PHE A 101 -12.81 -0.81 9.11
N VAL A 102 -12.99 -1.10 10.39
CA VAL A 102 -14.13 -1.90 10.87
C VAL A 102 -14.74 -1.27 12.11
N GLU A 103 -15.99 -1.61 12.36
CA GLU A 103 -16.68 -1.37 13.62
C GLU A 103 -16.73 -2.68 14.42
N GLY A 104 -16.56 -2.60 15.73
CA GLY A 104 -16.56 -3.75 16.63
C GLY A 104 -15.43 -3.71 17.64
N LEU A 105 -15.57 -4.48 18.72
CA LEU A 105 -14.62 -4.47 19.86
C LEU A 105 -13.54 -5.54 19.74
N ALA A 106 -13.70 -6.52 18.85
CA ALA A 106 -12.79 -7.66 18.72
C ALA A 106 -12.03 -7.60 17.38
N MET A 107 -10.71 -7.52 17.47
CA MET A 107 -9.81 -7.71 16.33
C MET A 107 -9.56 -9.22 16.14
N PRO A 108 -9.53 -9.73 14.90
CA PRO A 108 -9.11 -11.09 14.62
C PRO A 108 -7.64 -11.32 15.00
N ASP A 109 -7.31 -12.51 15.50
CA ASP A 109 -5.93 -12.91 15.75
C ASP A 109 -5.10 -12.82 14.46
N GLY A 110 -3.89 -12.27 14.56
CA GLY A 110 -3.00 -12.08 13.41
C GLY A 110 -3.18 -10.77 12.65
N LEU A 111 -4.06 -9.87 13.12
CA LEU A 111 -4.15 -8.49 12.64
C LEU A 111 -3.93 -7.51 13.79
N ASP A 112 -3.05 -6.53 13.57
CA ASP A 112 -2.91 -5.39 14.46
C ASP A 112 -4.01 -4.36 14.19
N GLY A 113 -4.46 -3.67 15.24
CA GLY A 113 -5.53 -2.68 15.16
C GLY A 113 -5.28 -1.47 16.05
N VAL A 114 -5.80 -0.32 15.62
CA VAL A 114 -5.78 0.93 16.40
C VAL A 114 -7.15 1.59 16.33
N VAL A 115 -7.61 2.12 17.47
CA VAL A 115 -8.88 2.87 17.53
C VAL A 115 -8.64 4.29 17.00
N VAL A 116 -9.27 4.62 15.87
CA VAL A 116 -9.16 5.94 15.23
C VAL A 116 -10.35 6.85 15.52
N ALA A 117 -11.50 6.27 15.89
CA ALA A 117 -12.73 6.99 16.20
C ALA A 117 -13.62 6.16 17.13
N ARG A 118 -14.57 6.82 17.77
CA ARG A 118 -15.68 6.19 18.51
C ARG A 118 -16.96 6.88 18.11
N ASP A 119 -18.00 6.10 17.86
CA ASP A 119 -19.35 6.60 17.63
C ASP A 119 -20.22 6.43 18.88
N ARG A 120 -21.49 6.80 18.74
CA ARG A 120 -22.52 6.55 19.75
C ARG A 120 -23.69 5.88 19.07
N LEU A 121 -24.04 4.69 19.55
CA LEU A 121 -25.27 4.02 19.16
C LEU A 121 -26.47 4.74 19.79
N ALA A 122 -27.40 5.16 18.94
CA ALA A 122 -28.66 5.76 19.35
C ALA A 122 -29.82 4.85 18.97
N VAL A 123 -30.80 4.74 19.87
CA VAL A 123 -32.06 4.04 19.56
C VAL A 123 -33.00 5.02 18.87
N VAL A 124 -33.43 4.68 17.66
CA VAL A 124 -34.45 5.44 16.92
C VAL A 124 -35.76 4.69 17.03
N ALA A 125 -36.80 5.37 17.51
CA ALA A 125 -38.16 4.83 17.62
C ALA A 125 -39.16 5.80 16.99
N ALA A 126 -40.31 5.28 16.55
CA ALA A 126 -41.39 6.12 16.06
C ALA A 126 -41.82 7.14 17.15
N PRO A 127 -42.23 8.37 16.79
CA PRO A 127 -42.63 9.38 17.77
C PRO A 127 -43.75 8.93 18.72
N SER A 128 -44.62 8.01 18.27
CA SER A 128 -45.70 7.43 19.05
C SER A 128 -45.28 6.26 19.95
N HIS A 129 -44.06 5.74 19.80
CA HIS A 129 -43.59 4.56 20.53
C HIS A 129 -43.37 4.87 22.03
N PRO A 130 -43.73 3.98 22.98
CA PRO A 130 -43.54 4.23 24.41
C PRO A 130 -42.10 4.62 24.80
N TRP A 131 -41.09 4.09 24.11
CA TRP A 131 -39.69 4.45 24.35
C TRP A 131 -39.33 5.89 23.98
N ALA A 132 -40.10 6.56 23.11
CA ALA A 132 -39.88 7.98 22.78
C ALA A 132 -40.11 8.91 24.00
N ARG A 133 -40.85 8.45 25.01
CA ARG A 133 -41.12 9.19 26.26
C ARG A 133 -40.19 8.81 27.41
N ARG A 134 -39.32 7.82 27.23
CA ARG A 134 -38.37 7.39 28.25
C ARG A 134 -37.17 8.34 28.23
N ARG A 135 -36.88 8.99 29.36
CA ARG A 135 -35.62 9.74 29.53
C ARG A 135 -34.51 8.76 29.89
N ALA A 136 -33.32 8.99 29.33
CA ALA A 136 -32.10 8.26 29.64
C ALA A 136 -31.67 8.48 31.10
#